data_AF-A0A357M8I1-F1
#
_entry.id   AF-A0A357M8I1-F1
#
_cell.length_a   1.000
_cell.length_b   1.000
_cell.length_c   1.000
_cell.angle_alpha   90.00
_cell.angle_beta   90.00
_cell.angle_gamma   90.00
#
_symmetry.space_group_name_H-M   'P 1'
#
loop_
_entity.id
_entity.type
_entity.pdbx_description
1 polymer ?
#
loop_
_entity_poly.entity_id
_entity_poly.type
_entity_poly.pdbx_seq_one_letter_code
_entity_poly.pdbx_strand_id
1 'polypeptide(L)'
;MENAIYHGIKPLGDQKCKISITAYKQVDYLVIEVENNGVMIPEEKLEQMNQALLDDKYDRSAIGFGLYSVNHRIRLAYGVPYGLAVKSEDGITVMVIRIPLEGERNEDVEDCH
;
A
#
# COMPACT_ATOMS: atom_id res chain seq x y z
N MET A 1 12.44 -0.31 -13.27
CA MET A 1 12.20 -0.49 -11.82
C MET A 1 13.06 -1.65 -11.36
N GLU A 2 14.14 -1.37 -10.62
CA GLU A 2 15.12 -2.38 -10.17
C GLU A 2 15.47 -2.30 -8.67
N ASN A 3 14.90 -1.35 -7.90
CA ASN A 3 15.47 -0.99 -6.59
C ASN A 3 14.81 -1.57 -5.32
N ALA A 4 14.03 -2.65 -5.40
CA ALA A 4 13.48 -3.28 -4.19
C ALA A 4 13.91 -4.74 -3.96
N ILE A 5 14.42 -5.42 -4.99
CA ILE A 5 14.76 -6.84 -4.88
C ILE A 5 16.22 -7.04 -4.41
N TYR A 6 17.13 -6.12 -4.72
CA TYR A 6 18.56 -6.30 -4.41
C TYR A 6 18.96 -5.93 -2.97
N HIS A 7 18.24 -5.03 -2.31
CA HIS A 7 18.62 -4.52 -0.98
C HIS A 7 17.71 -4.96 0.17
N GLY A 8 16.58 -5.61 -0.12
CA GLY A 8 15.60 -6.00 0.91
C GLY A 8 15.81 -7.39 1.55
N ILE A 9 16.66 -8.24 0.98
CA ILE A 9 16.84 -9.63 1.42
C ILE A 9 18.24 -9.85 2.00
N LYS A 10 18.53 -9.23 3.15
CA LYS A 10 19.41 -9.69 4.24
C LYS A 10 19.62 -8.50 5.18
N PRO A 11 19.12 -8.57 6.42
CA PRO A 11 19.71 -9.50 7.40
C PRO A 11 18.68 -10.10 8.36
N LEU A 12 18.27 -11.34 8.10
CA LEU A 12 17.70 -12.22 9.12
C LEU A 12 18.38 -13.57 8.91
N GLY A 13 18.71 -14.27 9.99
CA GLY A 13 19.32 -15.62 9.94
C GLY A 13 18.36 -16.66 9.36
N ASP A 14 18.33 -17.87 9.93
CA ASP A 14 17.45 -18.99 9.54
C ASP A 14 15.93 -18.72 9.63
N GLN A 15 15.49 -17.48 9.91
CA GLN A 15 14.08 -17.13 9.94
C GLN A 15 13.55 -16.88 8.52
N LYS A 16 12.74 -17.83 8.06
CA LYS A 16 12.01 -17.77 6.78
C LYS A 16 10.93 -16.67 6.85
N CYS A 17 11.25 -15.49 6.32
CA CYS A 17 10.24 -14.48 6.01
C CYS A 17 9.50 -14.92 4.72
N LYS A 18 8.19 -15.11 4.81
CA LYS A 18 7.32 -15.46 3.69
C LYS A 18 6.49 -14.22 3.35
N ILE A 19 6.55 -13.84 2.08
CA ILE A 19 5.69 -12.83 1.49
C ILE A 19 4.68 -13.57 0.62
N SER A 20 3.39 -13.38 0.90
CA SER A 20 2.31 -13.91 0.06
C SER A 20 1.64 -12.75 -0.66
N ILE A 21 1.38 -12.90 -1.96
CA ILE A 21 0.66 -11.90 -2.75
C ILE A 21 -0.58 -12.59 -3.32
N THR A 22 -1.75 -12.04 -2.99
CA THR A 22 -3.04 -12.53 -3.47
C THR A 22 -3.73 -11.42 -4.23
N ALA A 23 -4.30 -11.71 -5.39
CA ALA A 23 -5.09 -10.75 -6.16
C ALA A 23 -6.44 -11.35 -6.50
N TYR A 24 -7.51 -10.61 -6.22
CA TYR A 24 -8.87 -11.05 -6.49
C TYR A 24 -9.76 -9.89 -6.89
N LYS A 25 -10.74 -10.22 -7.75
CA LYS A 25 -11.71 -9.30 -8.30
C LYS A 25 -12.89 -9.16 -7.32
N GLN A 26 -13.26 -7.92 -6.98
CA GLN A 26 -14.58 -7.60 -6.44
C GLN A 26 -15.45 -6.99 -7.54
N VAL A 27 -16.70 -6.59 -7.23
CA VAL A 27 -17.66 -6.14 -8.25
C VAL A 27 -17.06 -5.04 -9.14
N ASP A 28 -16.51 -3.97 -8.52
CA ASP A 28 -16.05 -2.76 -9.24
C ASP A 28 -14.54 -2.52 -9.16
N TYR A 29 -13.80 -3.28 -8.35
CA TYR A 29 -12.36 -3.08 -8.15
C TYR A 29 -11.57 -4.38 -8.01
N LEU A 30 -10.29 -4.31 -8.38
CA LEU A 30 -9.30 -5.33 -8.09
C LEU A 30 -8.69 -5.06 -6.72
N VAL A 31 -8.64 -6.08 -5.89
CA VAL A 31 -7.91 -6.07 -4.62
C VAL A 31 -6.63 -6.87 -4.76
N ILE A 32 -5.52 -6.29 -4.33
CA ILE A 32 -4.24 -6.97 -4.21
C ILE A 32 -3.82 -6.91 -2.74
N GLU A 33 -3.65 -8.06 -2.11
CA GLU A 33 -3.20 -8.21 -0.74
C GLU A 33 -1.75 -8.71 -0.72
N VAL A 34 -0.90 -8.04 0.06
CA VAL A 34 0.49 -8.43 0.29
C VAL A 34 0.66 -8.68 1.78
N GLU A 35 0.83 -9.96 2.13
CA GLU A 35 1.00 -10.41 3.50
C GLU A 35 2.49 -10.59 3.81
N ASN A 36 2.91 -10.12 4.98
CA ASN A 36 4.25 -10.34 5.51
C ASN A 36 4.17 -10.92 6.92
N ASN A 37 4.77 -12.10 7.12
CA ASN A 37 4.84 -12.77 8.42
C ASN A 37 6.12 -12.44 9.24
N GLY A 38 6.95 -11.52 8.75
CA GLY A 38 8.27 -11.23 9.31
C GLY A 38 8.29 -10.10 10.34
N VAL A 39 7.33 -9.17 10.30
CA VAL A 39 7.26 -8.04 11.24
C VAL A 39 5.81 -7.78 11.65
N MET A 40 5.56 -7.87 12.95
CA MET A 40 4.30 -7.41 13.54
C MET A 40 4.36 -5.89 13.71
N ILE A 41 3.36 -5.19 13.18
CA ILE A 41 3.22 -3.74 13.36
C ILE A 41 2.21 -3.50 14.50
N PRO A 42 2.56 -2.71 15.54
CA PRO A 42 1.62 -2.34 16.59
C PRO A 42 0.40 -1.59 16.03
N GLU A 43 -0.76 -1.78 16.66
CA GLU A 43 -2.03 -1.20 16.22
C GLU A 43 -1.97 0.33 16.10
N GLU A 44 -1.40 1.02 17.10
CA GLU A 44 -1.21 2.48 17.06
C GLU A 44 -0.40 2.93 15.82
N LYS A 45 0.61 2.15 15.44
CA LYS A 45 1.41 2.45 14.25
C LYS A 45 0.63 2.16 12.97
N LEU A 46 -0.19 1.11 12.93
CA LEU A 46 -1.09 0.85 11.81
C LEU A 46 -2.11 1.97 11.61
N GLU A 47 -2.65 2.51 12.70
CA GLU A 47 -3.55 3.67 12.64
C GLU A 47 -2.82 4.89 12.08
N GLN A 48 -1.64 5.24 12.59
CA GLN A 48 -0.82 6.33 12.06
C GLN A 48 -0.51 6.15 10.57
N MET A 49 -0.17 4.91 10.16
CA MET A 49 0.09 4.57 8.77
C MET A 49 -1.16 4.77 7.90
N ASN A 50 -2.32 4.30 8.34
CA ASN A 50 -3.57 4.50 7.60
C ASN A 50 -3.97 5.98 7.54
N GLN A 51 -3.77 6.76 8.59
CA GLN A 51 -4.02 8.21 8.55
C GLN A 51 -3.11 8.90 7.52
N ALA A 52 -1.82 8.56 7.51
CA ALA A 52 -0.86 9.05 6.51
C ALA A 52 -1.19 8.61 5.08
N LEU A 53 -1.84 7.46 4.91
CA LEU A 53 -2.35 7.00 3.62
C LEU A 53 -3.67 7.67 3.23
N LEU A 54 -4.47 8.15 4.20
CA LEU A 54 -5.78 8.74 3.96
C LEU A 54 -5.69 10.22 3.57
N ASP A 55 -4.82 11.01 4.18
CA ASP A 55 -4.68 12.44 3.90
C ASP A 55 -3.20 12.87 3.95
N ASP A 56 -2.78 13.60 2.91
CA ASP A 56 -1.43 14.11 2.70
C ASP A 56 -0.96 15.12 3.78
N LYS A 57 -1.88 15.59 4.64
CA LYS A 57 -1.62 16.46 5.81
C LYS A 57 -1.04 15.71 7.00
N TYR A 58 -1.18 14.39 7.06
CA TYR A 58 -0.62 13.58 8.14
C TYR A 58 0.87 13.27 7.92
N ASP A 59 1.52 12.79 8.99
CA ASP A 59 2.96 12.56 8.99
C ASP A 59 3.37 11.46 8.00
N ARG A 60 3.95 11.88 6.87
CA ARG A 60 4.45 11.01 5.80
C ARG A 60 5.62 10.13 6.26
N SER A 61 6.27 10.47 7.38
CA SER A 61 7.35 9.65 7.94
C SER A 61 6.86 8.29 8.43
N ALA A 62 5.57 8.15 8.74
CA ALA A 62 4.97 6.93 9.30
C ALA A 62 4.98 5.73 8.32
N ILE A 63 4.87 5.98 7.01
CA ILE A 63 4.73 4.93 5.97
C ILE A 63 5.97 4.75 5.09
N GLY A 64 6.93 5.68 5.19
CA GLY A 64 8.11 5.73 4.32
C GLY A 64 7.79 6.15 2.88
N PHE A 65 8.82 6.62 2.18
CA PHE A 65 8.68 7.22 0.84
C PHE A 65 8.10 6.25 -0.20
N GLY A 66 8.42 4.96 -0.10
CA GLY A 66 7.96 3.93 -1.03
C GLY A 66 6.44 3.78 -1.04
N LEU A 67 5.83 3.51 0.12
CA LEU A 67 4.37 3.34 0.23
C LEU A 67 3.64 4.64 -0.07
N TYR A 68 4.20 5.77 0.37
CA TYR A 68 3.68 7.10 0.04
C TYR A 68 3.59 7.30 -1.48
N SER A 69 4.68 7.07 -2.21
CA SER A 69 4.72 7.29 -3.66
C SER A 69 3.75 6.40 -4.42
N VAL A 70 3.60 5.14 -4.01
CA VAL A 70 2.63 4.22 -4.61
C VAL A 70 1.19 4.71 -4.35
N ASN A 71 0.85 5.04 -3.10
CA ASN A 71 -0.48 5.53 -2.74
C ASN A 71 -0.85 6.81 -3.48
N HIS A 72 0.08 7.76 -3.50
CA HIS A 72 -0.09 9.04 -4.18
C HIS A 72 -0.35 8.85 -5.68
N ARG A 73 0.42 7.98 -6.35
CA ARG A 73 0.21 7.68 -7.79
C ARG A 73 -1.12 6.99 -8.07
N ILE A 74 -1.55 6.05 -7.22
CA ILE A 74 -2.85 5.38 -7.36
C ILE A 74 -3.98 6.41 -7.25
N ARG A 75 -3.90 7.29 -6.23
CA ARG A 75 -4.89 8.34 -6.01
C ARG A 75 -4.93 9.38 -7.12
N LEU A 76 -3.77 9.77 -7.66
CA LEU A 76 -3.72 10.65 -8.82
C LEU A 76 -4.34 10.00 -10.06
N ALA A 77 -4.16 8.69 -10.25
CA ALA A 77 -4.67 8.00 -11.42
C ALA A 77 -6.19 7.73 -11.36
N TYR A 78 -6.71 7.36 -10.18
CA TYR A 78 -8.06 6.80 -10.04
C TYR A 78 -8.94 7.55 -9.02
N GLY A 79 -8.38 8.50 -8.27
CA GLY A 79 -9.08 9.27 -7.25
C GLY A 79 -8.96 8.71 -5.83
N VAL A 80 -9.49 9.49 -4.88
CA VAL A 80 -9.45 9.26 -3.42
C VAL A 80 -10.00 7.90 -2.96
N PRO A 81 -11.03 7.29 -3.60
CA PRO A 81 -11.54 5.98 -3.18
C PRO A 81 -10.54 4.82 -3.31
N TYR A 82 -9.47 5.02 -4.10
CA TYR A 82 -8.44 4.02 -4.39
C TYR A 82 -7.12 4.35 -3.69
N GLY A 83 -6.27 3.34 -3.51
CA GLY A 83 -4.99 3.52 -2.82
C GLY A 83 -4.54 2.28 -2.07
N LEU A 84 -3.72 2.52 -1.05
CA LEU A 84 -3.25 1.53 -0.10
C LEU A 84 -3.97 1.67 1.24
N ALA A 85 -4.14 0.54 1.91
CA ALA A 85 -4.47 0.44 3.32
C ALA A 85 -3.57 -0.63 3.96
N VAL A 86 -3.39 -0.55 5.27
CA VAL A 86 -2.65 -1.58 6.03
C VAL A 86 -3.53 -2.09 7.15
N LYS A 87 -3.67 -3.42 7.26
CA LYS A 87 -4.42 -4.08 8.34
C LYS A 87 -3.52 -5.11 9.03
N SER A 88 -3.87 -5.44 10.27
CA SER A 88 -3.37 -6.63 10.96
C SER A 88 -4.45 -7.70 10.91
N GLU A 89 -4.11 -8.89 10.46
CA GLU A 89 -5.00 -10.05 10.41
C GLU A 89 -4.27 -11.23 11.05
N ASP A 90 -4.81 -11.76 12.15
CA ASP A 90 -4.20 -12.84 12.95
C ASP A 90 -2.72 -12.59 13.36
N GLY A 91 -2.37 -11.32 13.61
CA GLY A 91 -1.02 -10.90 13.97
C GLY A 91 -0.04 -10.80 12.78
N ILE A 92 -0.54 -10.94 11.56
CA ILE A 92 0.19 -10.77 10.31
C ILE A 92 -0.16 -9.40 9.73
N THR A 93 0.85 -8.68 9.23
CA THR A 93 0.62 -7.41 8.54
C THR A 93 0.22 -7.67 7.10
N VAL A 94 -0.92 -7.11 6.69
CA VAL A 94 -1.45 -7.21 5.33
C VAL A 94 -1.58 -5.82 4.74
N MET A 95 -0.88 -5.57 3.64
CA MET A 95 -1.07 -4.38 2.81
C MET A 95 -2.14 -4.68 1.77
N VAL A 96 -3.12 -3.80 1.66
CA VAL A 96 -4.25 -3.94 0.73
C VAL A 96 -4.19 -2.80 -0.28
N ILE A 97 -4.11 -3.15 -1.56
CA ILE A 97 -4.16 -2.21 -2.68
C ILE A 97 -5.52 -2.36 -3.36
N ARG A 98 -6.19 -1.24 -3.61
CA ARG A 98 -7.46 -1.19 -4.36
C ARG A 98 -7.30 -0.34 -5.61
N ILE A 99 -7.67 -0.89 -6.76
CA ILE A 99 -7.70 -0.18 -8.05
C ILE A 99 -8.96 -0.56 -8.83
N PRO A 100 -9.52 0.31 -9.69
CA PRO A 100 -10.70 -0.02 -10.49
C PRO A 100 -10.40 -1.11 -11.53
N LEU A 101 -11.44 -1.86 -11.91
CA LEU A 101 -11.32 -2.92 -12.94
C LEU A 101 -11.44 -2.40 -14.36
N GLU A 102 -12.23 -1.35 -14.55
CA GLU A 102 -12.42 -0.68 -15.83
C GLU A 102 -11.98 0.79 -15.67
N GLY A 103 -11.29 1.29 -16.69
CA GLY A 103 -10.49 2.51 -16.60
C GLY A 103 -11.32 3.79 -16.49
N GLU A 104 -11.85 4.07 -15.30
CA GLU A 104 -12.11 5.44 -14.85
C GLU A 104 -10.77 6.05 -14.42
N ARG A 105 -9.94 6.41 -15.41
CA ARG A 105 -8.87 7.37 -15.16
C ARG A 105 -9.56 8.72 -14.97
N ASN A 106 -9.30 9.40 -13.86
CA ASN A 106 -9.73 10.80 -13.74
C ASN A 106 -8.99 11.60 -14.83
N GLU A 107 -9.73 12.06 -15.84
CA GLU A 107 -9.25 13.02 -16.83
C GLU A 107 -9.30 14.47 -16.30
N ASP A 108 -9.71 14.65 -15.04
CA ASP A 108 -9.71 15.94 -14.33
C ASP A 108 -8.31 16.27 -13.77
N VAL A 109 -7.31 16.35 -14.65
CA VAL A 109 -6.14 17.18 -14.37
C VAL A 109 -6.44 18.52 -15.02
N GLU A 110 -6.95 19.47 -14.23
CA GLU A 110 -7.06 20.86 -14.65
C GLU A 110 -5.68 21.33 -15.16
N ASP A 111 -5.63 21.63 -16.45
CA ASP A 111 -4.58 22.40 -17.11
C ASP A 111 -4.60 23.80 -16.48
N CYS A 112 -3.82 24.00 -15.42
CA CYS A 112 -3.59 25.33 -14.86
C CYS A 112 -2.66 26.09 -15.81
N HIS A 113 -3.27 26.98 -16.60
CA HIS A 113 -2.65 28.01 -17.43
C HIS A 113 -1.65 28.89 -16.68
#